data_AF-A0A7Y3C3C0-F1
#
_entry.id   AF-A0A7Y3C3C0-F1
#
_cell.length_a   1.000
_cell.length_b   1.000
_cell.length_c   1.000
_cell.angle_alpha   90.00
_cell.angle_beta   90.00
_cell.angle_gamma   90.00
#
_symmetry.space_group_name_H-M   'P 1'
#
loop_
_entity.id
_entity.type
_entity.pdbx_description
1 polymer ?
#
loop_
_entity_poly.entity_id
_entity_poly.type
_entity_poly.pdbx_seq_one_letter_code
_entity_poly.pdbx_strand_id
1 'polypeptide(L)'
;MSDLRRTSAVALLVFGTAACGLAYDAEAGADSLDDASTAQAHNTLTPEEEAAGWLLLFDGESTDGWRGYNQDAFPEEGWAISDGNLIVFASDGSEEGLGGDIVTERSFESFELTFDFNVSPVGNSGVFYRVQEVPGAEMWHHAPEYQVLDDTAYIEMGTMDMNKHLTGDNYDLHASRVTASRPIGEWNTGRIIVDGNHVEHWLNGQLTVSYEIASPEWNDLVAGSKFAPYEGHGLATSGPIGIQDHGHEIRYRNVKIRPIERPDGESERPAVSLFNGTDLEGWTIHGTERWYVEDGTLVCESGPDAQYGYLLTQGDYRDFDLTLEFKQEADGNSGVFFRSTVDGTTVTGWQAEVAPPGLFTGGIYESYGRGWLIQPPPERDQALRMGDWNRMRIRAVGPRVTTWVNGTEMVDIEDAGIGEGQGGIALQIHDGGGIKVRWRNIRIREL
;
A
#
# COMPACT_ATOMS: atom_id res chain seq x y z
N MET A 1 46.62 -33.11 70.83
CA MET A 1 46.70 -32.35 69.57
C MET A 1 45.45 -31.48 69.48
N SER A 2 45.65 -30.21 69.17
CA SER A 2 44.72 -29.08 69.21
C SER A 2 43.64 -29.14 68.10
N ASP A 3 42.51 -28.41 68.18
CA ASP A 3 41.97 -27.61 69.29
C ASP A 3 40.44 -27.50 69.22
N LEU A 4 39.83 -27.17 70.37
CA LEU A 4 38.45 -26.69 70.49
C LEU A 4 38.49 -25.23 70.95
N ARG A 5 37.60 -24.35 70.44
CA ARG A 5 36.80 -23.33 71.22
C ARG A 5 36.45 -22.05 70.44
N ARG A 6 35.15 -21.65 70.54
CA ARG A 6 34.60 -20.30 70.87
C ARG A 6 35.00 -19.14 69.91
N THR A 7 34.38 -17.96 69.78
CA THR A 7 33.18 -17.23 70.33
C THR A 7 32.76 -16.25 69.18
N SER A 8 31.73 -15.39 69.21
CA SER A 8 30.83 -14.84 70.25
C SER A 8 29.50 -14.38 69.64
N ALA A 9 28.65 -13.70 70.42
CA ALA A 9 27.40 -13.09 69.95
C ALA A 9 27.57 -11.66 69.40
N VAL A 10 26.67 -11.26 68.49
CA VAL A 10 26.25 -9.85 68.32
C VAL A 10 24.72 -9.84 68.27
N ALA A 11 24.10 -9.15 69.23
CA ALA A 11 22.69 -8.80 69.17
C ALA A 11 22.58 -7.40 68.56
N LEU A 12 21.71 -7.21 67.58
CA LEU A 12 21.30 -5.89 67.12
C LEU A 12 19.78 -5.77 67.27
N LEU A 13 19.35 -5.08 68.33
CA LEU A 13 17.99 -4.55 68.40
C LEU A 13 17.89 -3.39 67.40
N VAL A 14 16.93 -3.44 66.49
CA VAL A 14 16.40 -2.25 65.81
C VAL A 14 14.94 -2.10 66.21
N PHE A 15 14.64 -1.00 66.89
CA PHE A 15 13.25 -0.62 67.18
C PHE A 15 12.59 -0.13 65.89
N GLY A 16 11.55 -0.83 65.44
CA GLY A 16 10.62 -0.38 64.42
C GLY A 16 9.20 -0.40 64.98
N THR A 17 8.70 0.76 65.44
CA THR A 17 7.33 0.91 65.93
C THR A 17 6.31 0.92 64.80
N ALA A 18 5.13 0.38 65.07
CA ALA A 18 4.11 0.05 64.08
C ALA A 18 3.30 1.24 63.52
N ALA A 19 2.87 1.10 62.26
CA ALA A 19 1.56 1.48 61.74
C ALA A 19 1.29 0.59 60.49
N CYS A 20 0.39 -0.40 60.56
CA CYS A 20 -1.04 -0.30 60.25
C CYS A 20 -1.32 -0.18 58.73
N GLY A 21 -1.98 -1.15 58.06
CA GLY A 21 -2.50 -2.43 58.56
C GLY A 21 -3.32 -3.22 57.54
N LEU A 22 -4.01 -4.25 58.04
CA LEU A 22 -5.09 -5.04 57.41
C LEU A 22 -4.73 -5.89 56.17
N ALA A 23 -4.37 -7.16 56.44
CA ALA A 23 -4.60 -8.26 55.50
C ALA A 23 -6.06 -8.75 55.62
N TYR A 24 -6.59 -9.32 54.54
CA TYR A 24 -7.87 -10.03 54.52
C TYR A 24 -7.61 -11.42 53.92
N ASP A 25 -7.93 -12.48 54.67
CA ASP A 25 -7.87 -13.85 54.17
C ASP A 25 -9.04 -14.11 53.21
N ALA A 26 -8.80 -14.93 52.18
CA ALA A 26 -9.83 -15.52 51.35
C ALA A 26 -9.45 -16.98 51.05
N GLU A 27 -10.39 -17.90 51.28
CA GLU A 27 -10.18 -19.34 51.16
C GLU A 27 -10.04 -19.79 49.70
N ALA A 28 -9.21 -20.79 49.46
CA ALA A 28 -9.03 -21.39 48.14
C ALA A 28 -10.16 -22.38 47.82
N GLY A 29 -11.09 -21.97 46.95
CA GLY A 29 -11.93 -22.88 46.19
C GLY A 29 -11.18 -23.41 44.97
N ALA A 30 -11.13 -24.73 44.79
CA ALA A 30 -10.52 -25.34 43.62
C ALA A 30 -11.54 -25.49 42.49
N ASP A 31 -11.44 -24.65 41.46
CA ASP A 31 -12.01 -24.92 40.14
C ASP A 31 -10.87 -25.36 39.21
N SER A 32 -11.02 -26.55 38.62
CA SER A 32 -10.12 -27.07 37.59
C SER A 32 -10.46 -26.42 36.27
N LEU A 33 -9.66 -25.42 35.86
CA LEU A 33 -9.68 -24.94 34.48
C LEU A 33 -8.94 -25.96 33.60
N ASP A 34 -9.71 -26.76 32.87
CA ASP A 34 -9.19 -27.56 31.76
C ASP A 34 -8.71 -26.58 30.67
N ASP A 35 -7.39 -26.47 30.51
CA ASP A 35 -6.74 -25.66 29.49
C ASP A 35 -6.83 -26.35 28.12
N ALA A 36 -8.03 -26.34 27.55
CA ALA A 36 -8.28 -26.77 26.19
C ALA A 36 -7.87 -25.65 25.22
N SER A 37 -6.57 -25.55 24.96
CA SER A 37 -6.03 -24.77 23.84
C SER A 37 -6.66 -25.24 22.52
N THR A 38 -7.67 -24.51 22.05
CA THR A 38 -8.24 -24.69 20.73
C THR A 38 -7.26 -24.13 19.70
N ALA A 39 -6.48 -25.01 19.08
CA ALA A 39 -5.64 -24.64 17.95
C ALA A 39 -6.50 -23.96 16.87
N GLN A 40 -6.11 -22.75 16.45
CA GLN A 40 -6.81 -22.01 15.40
C GLN A 40 -6.85 -22.84 14.10
N ALA A 41 -8.00 -22.85 13.43
CA ALA A 41 -8.13 -23.46 12.11
C ALA A 41 -7.24 -22.73 11.10
N HIS A 42 -6.47 -23.47 10.30
CA HIS A 42 -5.67 -22.91 9.23
C HIS A 42 -6.55 -22.17 8.20
N ASN A 43 -5.97 -21.18 7.52
CA ASN A 43 -6.64 -20.34 6.53
C ASN A 43 -7.87 -19.61 7.09
N THR A 44 -7.73 -19.06 8.29
CA THR A 44 -8.70 -18.15 8.89
C THR A 44 -8.00 -16.91 9.41
N LEU A 45 -8.68 -15.77 9.41
CA LEU A 45 -8.27 -14.58 10.15
C LEU A 45 -8.82 -14.68 11.58
N THR A 46 -8.05 -14.27 12.59
CA THR A 46 -8.60 -13.98 13.92
C THR A 46 -9.36 -12.65 13.91
N PRO A 47 -10.25 -12.39 14.88
CA PRO A 47 -10.88 -11.07 15.02
C PRO A 47 -9.87 -9.91 15.17
N GLU A 48 -8.69 -10.16 15.73
CA GLU A 48 -7.60 -9.19 15.82
C GLU A 48 -6.91 -8.97 14.46
N GLU A 49 -6.76 -10.01 13.64
CA GLU A 49 -6.25 -9.89 12.27
C GLU A 49 -7.25 -9.12 11.39
N GLU A 50 -8.54 -9.46 11.43
CA GLU A 50 -9.60 -8.71 10.74
C GLU A 50 -9.63 -7.24 11.16
N ALA A 51 -9.62 -6.96 12.47
CA ALA A 51 -9.64 -5.60 13.01
C ALA A 51 -8.35 -4.82 12.69
N ALA A 52 -7.23 -5.50 12.44
CA ALA A 52 -5.98 -4.90 12.01
C ALA A 52 -5.85 -4.79 10.47
N GLY A 53 -6.90 -5.10 9.70
CA GLY A 53 -6.93 -4.93 8.25
C GLY A 53 -6.19 -6.02 7.46
N TRP A 54 -5.99 -7.19 8.04
CA TRP A 54 -5.48 -8.34 7.29
C TRP A 54 -6.53 -8.87 6.31
N LEU A 55 -6.05 -9.32 5.17
CA LEU A 55 -6.78 -10.00 4.12
C LEU A 55 -6.24 -11.43 4.00
N LEU A 56 -7.13 -12.39 3.81
CA LEU A 56 -6.76 -13.76 3.50
C LEU A 56 -6.55 -13.86 1.98
N LEU A 57 -5.36 -14.30 1.55
CA LEU A 57 -5.07 -14.54 0.14
C LEU A 57 -5.39 -15.97 -0.29
N PHE A 58 -5.40 -16.93 0.63
CA PHE A 58 -5.76 -18.32 0.36
C PHE A 58 -6.68 -18.87 1.45
N ASP A 59 -7.87 -19.34 1.08
CA ASP A 59 -8.93 -19.80 1.98
C ASP A 59 -8.81 -21.28 2.40
N GLY A 60 -7.96 -22.07 1.73
CA GLY A 60 -7.81 -23.50 1.96
C GLY A 60 -8.73 -24.39 1.13
N GLU A 61 -9.64 -23.83 0.33
CA GLU A 61 -10.71 -24.54 -0.38
C GLU A 61 -10.78 -24.21 -1.88
N SER A 62 -10.41 -22.99 -2.27
CA SER A 62 -10.47 -22.49 -3.65
C SER A 62 -9.18 -21.81 -4.11
N THR A 63 -9.11 -21.56 -5.42
CA THR A 63 -8.05 -20.75 -6.07
C THR A 63 -8.51 -19.32 -6.33
N ASP A 64 -9.60 -18.87 -5.71
CA ASP A 64 -10.18 -17.55 -5.96
C ASP A 64 -9.16 -16.45 -5.58
N GLY A 65 -9.00 -15.44 -6.45
CA GLY A 65 -7.99 -14.40 -6.28
C GLY A 65 -6.58 -14.80 -6.74
N TRP A 66 -6.38 -15.99 -7.32
CA TRP A 66 -5.13 -16.43 -7.95
C TRP A 66 -5.32 -16.80 -9.42
N ARG A 67 -4.26 -16.58 -10.20
CA ARG A 67 -4.14 -17.00 -11.60
C ARG A 67 -2.68 -17.35 -11.94
N GLY A 68 -2.45 -17.98 -13.09
CA GLY A 68 -1.09 -18.19 -13.59
C GLY A 68 -0.44 -16.85 -13.94
N TYR A 69 0.87 -16.74 -13.72
CA TYR A 69 1.67 -15.62 -14.20
C TYR A 69 1.63 -15.56 -15.73
N ASN A 70 1.40 -14.37 -16.30
CA ASN A 70 1.08 -14.14 -17.71
C ASN A 70 -0.16 -14.91 -18.23
N GLN A 71 -1.09 -15.32 -17.36
CA GLN A 71 -2.33 -16.04 -17.71
C GLN A 71 -3.58 -15.36 -17.14
N ASP A 72 -4.72 -15.54 -17.81
CA ASP A 72 -6.03 -14.99 -17.42
C ASP A 72 -6.75 -15.82 -16.33
N ALA A 73 -6.26 -17.03 -16.03
CA ALA A 73 -6.89 -18.00 -15.13
C ALA A 73 -5.84 -18.81 -14.35
N PHE A 74 -6.27 -19.52 -13.31
CA PHE A 74 -5.42 -20.44 -12.55
C PHE A 74 -5.01 -21.67 -13.41
N PRO A 75 -3.77 -22.19 -13.28
CA PRO A 75 -3.32 -23.34 -14.08
C PRO A 75 -4.19 -24.59 -13.89
N GLU A 76 -4.45 -25.33 -14.98
CA GLU A 76 -5.20 -26.60 -14.93
C GLU A 76 -4.35 -27.79 -14.43
N GLU A 77 -3.02 -27.65 -14.42
CA GLU A 77 -2.04 -28.66 -14.00
C GLU A 77 -0.97 -28.05 -13.07
N GLY A 78 -0.12 -28.90 -12.47
CA GLY A 78 0.98 -28.49 -11.58
C GLY A 78 0.60 -28.06 -10.16
N TRP A 79 -0.61 -27.52 -9.97
CA TRP A 79 -1.11 -27.05 -8.68
C TRP A 79 -2.32 -27.85 -8.20
N ALA A 80 -2.48 -27.98 -6.87
CA ALA A 80 -3.68 -28.56 -6.25
C ALA A 80 -3.96 -27.98 -4.86
N ILE A 81 -5.19 -28.20 -4.39
CA ILE A 81 -5.61 -27.93 -3.01
C ILE A 81 -5.91 -29.26 -2.33
N SER A 82 -5.25 -29.55 -1.20
CA SER A 82 -5.53 -30.72 -0.36
C SER A 82 -5.34 -30.38 1.11
N ASP A 83 -6.28 -30.81 1.95
CA ASP A 83 -6.23 -30.69 3.41
C ASP A 83 -5.96 -29.25 3.92
N GLY A 84 -6.50 -28.25 3.22
CA GLY A 84 -6.28 -26.83 3.54
C GLY A 84 -4.91 -26.29 3.13
N ASN A 85 -4.22 -26.92 2.17
CA ASN A 85 -2.91 -26.48 1.69
C ASN A 85 -2.97 -26.30 0.17
N LEU A 86 -2.38 -25.20 -0.31
CA LEU A 86 -2.05 -24.97 -1.71
C LEU A 86 -0.73 -25.68 -2.00
N ILE A 87 -0.73 -26.62 -2.95
CA ILE A 87 0.39 -27.52 -3.22
C ILE A 87 0.84 -27.30 -4.66
N VAL A 88 2.11 -26.95 -4.84
CA VAL A 88 2.80 -27.15 -6.12
C VAL A 88 3.32 -28.59 -6.13
N PHE A 89 3.17 -29.29 -7.27
CA PHE A 89 3.62 -30.67 -7.42
C PHE A 89 5.05 -30.75 -7.96
N ALA A 90 5.73 -31.84 -7.59
CA ALA A 90 6.98 -32.20 -8.26
C ALA A 90 6.73 -32.52 -9.75
N SER A 91 7.61 -32.02 -10.61
CA SER A 91 7.63 -32.32 -12.05
C SER A 91 8.23 -33.72 -12.31
N ASP A 92 8.45 -34.08 -13.58
CA ASP A 92 9.22 -35.27 -13.95
C ASP A 92 10.75 -35.09 -13.83
N GLY A 93 11.20 -34.03 -13.15
CA GLY A 93 12.60 -33.63 -12.99
C GLY A 93 12.97 -32.36 -13.77
N SER A 94 11.99 -31.66 -14.33
CA SER A 94 12.14 -30.33 -14.93
C SER A 94 12.16 -29.22 -13.88
N GLU A 95 13.03 -28.22 -14.04
CA GLU A 95 13.04 -26.99 -13.22
C GLU A 95 11.87 -26.05 -13.56
N GLU A 96 11.28 -26.16 -14.76
CA GLU A 96 10.17 -25.30 -15.25
C GLU A 96 8.79 -25.69 -14.66
N GLY A 97 8.74 -26.67 -13.76
CA GLY A 97 7.48 -27.09 -13.15
C GLY A 97 6.56 -27.90 -14.05
N LEU A 98 5.26 -27.85 -13.76
CA LEU A 98 4.17 -28.40 -14.58
C LEU A 98 3.02 -27.40 -14.81
N GLY A 99 2.78 -26.49 -13.87
CA GLY A 99 1.74 -25.46 -13.96
C GLY A 99 2.30 -24.07 -14.26
N GLY A 100 3.58 -23.86 -13.91
CA GLY A 100 4.22 -22.55 -13.91
C GLY A 100 3.80 -21.70 -12.71
N ASP A 101 4.45 -20.55 -12.59
CA ASP A 101 4.25 -19.62 -11.48
C ASP A 101 2.79 -19.11 -11.38
N ILE A 102 2.33 -18.87 -10.16
CA ILE A 102 1.02 -18.24 -9.89
C ILE A 102 1.17 -16.88 -9.24
N VAL A 103 0.22 -15.99 -9.50
CA VAL A 103 0.16 -14.64 -8.95
C VAL A 103 -1.23 -14.30 -8.42
N THR A 104 -1.29 -13.39 -7.45
CA THR A 104 -2.55 -12.81 -6.99
C THR A 104 -3.18 -11.95 -8.09
N GLU A 105 -4.51 -11.97 -8.22
CA GLU A 105 -5.26 -11.04 -9.09
C GLU A 105 -5.08 -9.57 -8.66
N ARG A 106 -4.82 -9.34 -7.37
CA ARG A 106 -4.61 -8.02 -6.77
C ARG A 106 -3.13 -7.67 -6.72
N SER A 107 -2.83 -6.38 -6.89
CA SER A 107 -1.50 -5.79 -6.69
C SER A 107 -1.39 -5.08 -5.34
N PHE A 108 -0.19 -5.05 -4.78
CA PHE A 108 0.11 -4.43 -3.49
C PHE A 108 1.36 -3.54 -3.58
N GLU A 109 1.30 -2.32 -3.01
CA GLU A 109 2.43 -1.38 -2.92
C GLU A 109 3.24 -1.65 -1.65
N SER A 110 2.75 -1.17 -0.50
CA SER A 110 3.34 -1.41 0.82
C SER A 110 2.44 -2.34 1.61
N PHE A 111 3.00 -3.37 2.23
CA PHE A 111 2.26 -4.45 2.85
C PHE A 111 3.11 -5.24 3.85
N GLU A 112 2.42 -5.95 4.73
CA GLU A 112 2.96 -7.04 5.52
C GLU A 112 2.30 -8.35 5.06
N LEU A 113 3.09 -9.27 4.51
CA LEU A 113 2.67 -10.59 4.04
C LEU A 113 3.17 -11.66 5.01
N THR A 114 2.32 -12.62 5.37
CA THR A 114 2.69 -13.84 6.10
C THR A 114 2.24 -15.07 5.30
N PHE A 115 3.01 -16.14 5.40
CA PHE A 115 2.71 -17.43 4.79
C PHE A 115 3.37 -18.56 5.58
N ASP A 116 2.65 -19.65 5.79
CA ASP A 116 3.25 -20.89 6.26
C ASP A 116 3.63 -21.76 5.06
N PHE A 117 4.83 -22.35 5.09
CA PHE A 117 5.33 -23.23 4.03
C PHE A 117 5.93 -24.54 4.58
N ASN A 118 5.80 -25.61 3.80
CA ASN A 118 6.35 -26.94 4.08
C ASN A 118 7.13 -27.41 2.86
N VAL A 119 8.40 -27.77 3.06
CA VAL A 119 9.36 -28.09 1.99
C VAL A 119 9.55 -29.61 1.92
N SER A 120 9.43 -30.22 0.73
CA SER A 120 9.82 -31.62 0.50
C SER A 120 11.34 -31.79 0.53
N PRO A 121 11.89 -33.01 0.67
CA PRO A 121 13.30 -33.26 0.40
C PRO A 121 13.69 -32.72 -0.97
N VAL A 122 14.86 -32.07 -1.05
CA VAL A 122 15.40 -31.36 -2.22
C VAL A 122 14.51 -30.24 -2.80
N GLY A 123 13.46 -29.82 -2.10
CA GLY A 123 12.48 -28.86 -2.62
C GLY A 123 13.05 -27.46 -2.85
N ASN A 124 12.63 -26.81 -3.93
CA ASN A 124 12.91 -25.41 -4.28
C ASN A 124 11.61 -24.72 -4.70
N SER A 125 11.44 -23.46 -4.31
CA SER A 125 10.41 -22.50 -4.76
C SER A 125 10.78 -21.11 -4.21
N GLY A 126 9.95 -20.11 -4.46
CA GLY A 126 10.11 -18.74 -3.97
C GLY A 126 8.77 -18.04 -3.81
N VAL A 127 8.73 -17.05 -2.91
CA VAL A 127 7.61 -16.11 -2.78
C VAL A 127 8.07 -14.75 -3.29
N PHE A 128 7.43 -14.32 -4.38
CA PHE A 128 7.74 -13.08 -5.09
C PHE A 128 6.75 -11.99 -4.72
N TYR A 129 7.14 -10.73 -4.93
CA TYR A 129 6.27 -9.59 -4.65
C TYR A 129 6.56 -8.40 -5.56
N ARG A 130 5.58 -7.51 -5.68
CA ARG A 130 5.57 -6.41 -6.66
C ARG A 130 5.84 -6.92 -8.09
N VAL A 131 5.31 -8.10 -8.41
CA VAL A 131 5.54 -8.78 -9.69
C VAL A 131 5.16 -7.88 -10.86
N GLN A 132 5.94 -7.94 -11.94
CA GLN A 132 5.64 -7.28 -13.22
C GLN A 132 5.46 -8.35 -14.29
N GLU A 133 4.29 -8.37 -14.93
CA GLU A 133 4.00 -9.29 -16.02
C GLU A 133 4.50 -8.71 -17.34
N VAL A 134 5.64 -9.24 -17.80
CA VAL A 134 6.21 -8.91 -19.09
C VAL A 134 6.00 -10.13 -20.01
N PRO A 135 5.25 -10.01 -21.11
CA PRO A 135 4.94 -11.14 -21.98
C PRO A 135 6.19 -11.85 -22.52
N GLY A 136 6.34 -13.13 -22.18
CA GLY A 136 7.48 -13.96 -22.60
C GLY A 136 8.75 -13.76 -21.77
N ALA A 137 8.67 -13.12 -20.60
CA ALA A 137 9.71 -13.08 -19.59
C ALA A 137 9.25 -13.86 -18.34
N GLU A 138 10.16 -14.58 -17.70
CA GLU A 138 9.90 -15.29 -16.44
C GLU A 138 9.67 -14.31 -15.28
N MET A 139 8.89 -14.72 -14.27
CA MET A 139 8.55 -13.86 -13.12
C MET A 139 9.79 -13.33 -12.39
N TRP A 140 10.81 -14.17 -12.25
CA TRP A 140 12.06 -13.84 -11.58
C TRP A 140 12.93 -12.80 -12.33
N HIS A 141 12.66 -12.52 -13.60
CA HIS A 141 13.41 -11.49 -14.33
C HIS A 141 13.24 -10.10 -13.68
N HIS A 142 12.04 -9.79 -13.16
CA HIS A 142 11.66 -8.43 -12.78
C HIS A 142 11.21 -8.26 -11.32
N ALA A 143 10.97 -9.34 -10.58
CA ALA A 143 10.47 -9.32 -9.21
C ALA A 143 11.51 -9.80 -8.18
N PRO A 144 11.61 -9.20 -6.97
CA PRO A 144 12.42 -9.74 -5.88
C PRO A 144 11.81 -11.02 -5.30
N GLU A 145 12.66 -11.86 -4.71
CA GLU A 145 12.33 -13.25 -4.34
C GLU A 145 12.71 -13.53 -2.88
N TYR A 146 11.74 -13.93 -2.05
CA TYR A 146 12.00 -14.65 -0.80
C TYR A 146 12.21 -16.11 -1.15
N GLN A 147 13.43 -16.62 -0.94
CA GLN A 147 13.79 -17.98 -1.28
C GLN A 147 13.16 -19.02 -0.34
N VAL A 148 12.71 -20.16 -0.88
CA VAL A 148 12.15 -21.31 -0.13
C VAL A 148 12.83 -22.61 -0.57
N LEU A 149 13.67 -23.20 0.27
CA LEU A 149 14.61 -24.26 -0.14
C LEU A 149 14.81 -25.37 0.90
N ASP A 150 15.15 -26.57 0.44
CA ASP A 150 15.90 -27.54 1.24
C ASP A 150 17.36 -27.08 1.37
N ASP A 151 17.58 -26.11 2.28
CA ASP A 151 18.89 -25.53 2.60
C ASP A 151 19.97 -26.59 2.79
N THR A 152 19.64 -27.70 3.45
CA THR A 152 20.60 -28.75 3.79
C THR A 152 21.01 -29.52 2.54
N ALA A 153 20.05 -29.95 1.72
CA ALA A 153 20.35 -30.68 0.49
C ALA A 153 21.18 -29.84 -0.49
N TYR A 154 20.83 -28.56 -0.69
CA TYR A 154 21.55 -27.69 -1.63
C TYR A 154 22.98 -27.36 -1.16
N ILE A 155 23.20 -27.16 0.15
CA ILE A 155 24.55 -27.05 0.73
C ILE A 155 25.36 -28.34 0.51
N GLU A 156 24.77 -29.52 0.70
CA GLU A 156 25.45 -30.81 0.50
C GLU A 156 25.73 -31.12 -0.97
N MET A 157 24.85 -30.73 -1.89
CA MET A 157 25.05 -30.88 -3.33
C MET A 157 26.16 -29.98 -3.89
N GLY A 158 26.30 -28.76 -3.34
CA GLY A 158 27.35 -27.82 -3.75
C GLY A 158 27.28 -27.38 -5.21
N THR A 159 26.08 -27.35 -5.79
CA THR A 159 25.81 -27.03 -7.21
C THR A 159 25.90 -25.53 -7.51
N MET A 160 25.72 -24.68 -6.50
CA MET A 160 25.75 -23.21 -6.60
C MET A 160 26.32 -22.56 -5.32
N ASP A 161 26.52 -21.24 -5.35
CA ASP A 161 26.99 -20.50 -4.17
C ASP A 161 25.85 -20.29 -3.16
N MET A 162 25.82 -21.08 -2.10
CA MET A 162 24.78 -21.00 -1.06
C MET A 162 24.91 -19.78 -0.12
N ASN A 163 25.79 -18.80 -0.38
CA ASN A 163 25.87 -17.60 0.45
C ASN A 163 24.67 -16.65 0.30
N LYS A 164 23.85 -16.74 -0.76
CA LYS A 164 22.72 -15.85 -1.05
C LYS A 164 21.50 -16.57 -1.64
N HIS A 165 21.39 -17.86 -1.37
CA HIS A 165 20.41 -18.76 -1.99
C HIS A 165 19.74 -19.67 -0.97
N LEU A 166 19.76 -19.30 0.32
CA LEU A 166 19.12 -20.04 1.41
C LEU A 166 17.73 -19.48 1.74
N THR A 167 16.94 -20.28 2.44
CA THR A 167 15.57 -19.94 2.80
C THR A 167 15.50 -18.62 3.58
N GLY A 168 14.68 -17.68 3.10
CA GLY A 168 14.54 -16.34 3.67
C GLY A 168 15.61 -15.32 3.26
N ASP A 169 16.53 -15.67 2.36
CA ASP A 169 17.36 -14.70 1.64
C ASP A 169 16.49 -13.81 0.73
N ASN A 170 17.07 -12.72 0.23
CA ASN A 170 16.61 -12.11 -1.02
C ASN A 170 17.53 -12.65 -2.13
N TYR A 171 17.00 -13.57 -2.94
CA TYR A 171 17.75 -14.47 -3.84
C TYR A 171 18.86 -13.72 -4.62
N ASP A 172 20.09 -14.24 -4.62
CA ASP A 172 21.31 -13.70 -5.28
C ASP A 172 21.74 -12.26 -4.89
N LEU A 173 20.91 -11.53 -4.14
CA LEU A 173 21.13 -10.15 -3.73
C LEU A 173 21.62 -10.06 -2.28
N HIS A 174 20.81 -10.47 -1.30
CA HIS A 174 21.11 -10.32 0.12
C HIS A 174 21.04 -11.65 0.89
N ALA A 175 22.12 -11.97 1.59
CA ALA A 175 22.26 -13.14 2.45
C ALA A 175 21.56 -12.97 3.79
N SER A 176 20.82 -13.99 4.23
CA SER A 176 20.26 -14.07 5.59
C SER A 176 21.35 -14.00 6.65
N ARG A 177 21.06 -13.25 7.71
CA ARG A 177 21.93 -13.10 8.88
C ARG A 177 21.76 -14.24 9.90
N VAL A 178 20.78 -15.12 9.70
CA VAL A 178 20.44 -16.24 10.60
C VAL A 178 20.01 -17.49 9.84
N THR A 179 20.34 -18.67 10.37
CA THR A 179 19.73 -19.93 9.93
C THR A 179 18.55 -20.23 10.86
N ALA A 180 17.33 -20.06 10.36
CA ALA A 180 16.09 -20.21 11.14
C ALA A 180 15.13 -21.28 10.60
N SER A 181 15.48 -21.95 9.50
CA SER A 181 14.72 -23.02 8.85
C SER A 181 14.53 -24.21 9.79
N ARG A 182 13.33 -24.78 9.80
CA ARG A 182 13.01 -26.05 10.47
C ARG A 182 13.43 -27.25 9.62
N PRO A 183 13.52 -28.46 10.20
CA PRO A 183 13.72 -29.69 9.45
C PRO A 183 12.69 -29.87 8.32
N ILE A 184 13.10 -30.55 7.26
CA ILE A 184 12.25 -30.94 6.12
C ILE A 184 11.01 -31.68 6.58
N GLY A 185 9.85 -31.31 6.02
CA GLY A 185 8.53 -31.79 6.45
C GLY A 185 7.92 -31.06 7.65
N GLU A 186 8.63 -30.17 8.34
CA GLU A 186 8.04 -29.25 9.33
C GLU A 186 7.54 -27.94 8.69
N TRP A 187 6.51 -27.34 9.29
CA TRP A 187 5.96 -26.05 8.83
C TRP A 187 6.79 -24.87 9.33
N ASN A 188 7.32 -24.11 8.37
CA ASN A 188 7.97 -22.82 8.61
C ASN A 188 6.96 -21.68 8.42
N THR A 189 7.15 -20.56 9.10
CA THR A 189 6.42 -19.31 8.84
C THR A 189 7.36 -18.29 8.24
N GLY A 190 7.10 -17.90 7.00
CA GLY A 190 7.71 -16.76 6.32
C GLY A 190 6.90 -15.49 6.56
N ARG A 191 7.58 -14.34 6.63
CA ARG A 191 6.94 -13.02 6.71
C ARG A 191 7.79 -12.00 5.95
N ILE A 192 7.13 -11.21 5.12
CA ILE A 192 7.75 -10.17 4.29
C ILE A 192 7.08 -8.84 4.64
N ILE A 193 7.87 -7.85 5.03
CA ILE A 193 7.41 -6.46 5.18
C ILE A 193 7.99 -5.66 4.03
N VAL A 194 7.14 -4.92 3.33
CA VAL A 194 7.54 -3.92 2.34
C VAL A 194 6.88 -2.61 2.73
N ASP A 195 7.66 -1.62 3.15
CA ASP A 195 7.18 -0.27 3.48
C ASP A 195 7.96 0.74 2.62
N GLY A 196 7.36 1.14 1.50
CA GLY A 196 8.04 1.95 0.50
C GLY A 196 9.16 1.18 -0.19
N ASN A 197 10.41 1.63 -0.05
CA ASN A 197 11.59 0.91 -0.52
C ASN A 197 12.23 0.01 0.55
N HIS A 198 11.87 0.15 1.83
CA HIS A 198 12.41 -0.68 2.91
C HIS A 198 11.74 -2.05 2.88
N VAL A 199 12.55 -3.10 2.84
CA VAL A 199 12.09 -4.49 2.83
C VAL A 199 12.73 -5.25 3.98
N GLU A 200 11.92 -6.08 4.65
CA GLU A 200 12.39 -7.07 5.64
C GLU A 200 11.86 -8.45 5.29
N HIS A 201 12.73 -9.45 5.31
CA HIS A 201 12.34 -10.86 5.33
C HIS A 201 12.51 -11.41 6.75
N TRP A 202 11.56 -12.22 7.18
CA TRP A 202 11.55 -12.91 8.46
C TRP A 202 11.28 -14.40 8.25
N LEU A 203 11.91 -15.25 9.05
CA LEU A 203 11.74 -16.70 9.05
C LEU A 203 11.58 -17.20 10.50
N ASN A 204 10.46 -17.86 10.79
CA ASN A 204 10.13 -18.40 12.12
C ASN A 204 10.28 -17.37 13.25
N GLY A 205 9.93 -16.10 12.98
CA GLY A 205 10.02 -14.99 13.93
C GLY A 205 11.39 -14.33 14.06
N GLN A 206 12.39 -14.71 13.25
CA GLN A 206 13.71 -14.07 13.21
C GLN A 206 13.89 -13.28 11.90
N LEU A 207 14.42 -12.06 12.00
CA LEU A 207 14.77 -11.22 10.85
C LEU A 207 15.96 -11.84 10.10
N THR A 208 15.76 -12.20 8.82
CA THR A 208 16.79 -12.79 7.95
C THR A 208 17.55 -11.72 7.21
N VAL A 209 16.85 -10.92 6.39
CA VAL A 209 17.40 -9.77 5.66
C VAL A 209 16.60 -8.49 5.88
N SER A 210 17.28 -7.36 5.74
CA SER A 210 16.68 -6.02 5.72
C SER A 210 17.53 -5.12 4.82
N TYR A 211 16.89 -4.44 3.88
CA TYR A 211 17.53 -3.64 2.83
C TYR A 211 16.58 -2.60 2.22
N GLU A 212 17.13 -1.72 1.37
CA GLU A 212 16.42 -0.63 0.69
C GLU A 212 16.49 -0.83 -0.82
N ILE A 213 15.34 -1.02 -1.48
CA ILE A 213 15.22 -1.07 -2.95
C ILE A 213 15.68 0.27 -3.57
N ALA A 214 16.27 0.22 -4.77
CA ALA A 214 16.83 1.36 -5.50
C ALA A 214 17.98 2.14 -4.80
N SER A 215 18.40 1.72 -3.60
CA SER A 215 19.58 2.25 -2.91
C SER A 215 20.87 1.99 -3.71
N PRO A 216 21.98 2.71 -3.42
CA PRO A 216 23.27 2.43 -4.04
C PRO A 216 23.72 0.96 -3.86
N GLU A 217 23.48 0.39 -2.67
CA GLU A 217 23.77 -1.03 -2.39
C GLU A 217 22.92 -1.97 -3.25
N TRP A 218 21.60 -1.71 -3.36
CA TRP A 218 20.71 -2.46 -4.25
C TRP A 218 21.20 -2.41 -5.71
N ASN A 219 21.56 -1.22 -6.21
CA ASN A 219 21.99 -1.04 -7.60
C ASN A 219 23.32 -1.76 -7.88
N ASP A 220 24.29 -1.69 -6.96
CA ASP A 220 25.56 -2.41 -7.05
C ASP A 220 25.35 -3.94 -6.99
N LEU A 221 24.42 -4.42 -6.15
CA LEU A 221 24.08 -5.84 -6.04
C LEU A 221 23.39 -6.37 -7.29
N VAL A 222 22.37 -5.69 -7.82
CA VAL A 222 21.68 -6.07 -9.06
C VAL A 222 22.68 -6.12 -10.22
N ALA A 223 23.54 -5.09 -10.36
CA ALA A 223 24.57 -5.06 -11.39
C ALA A 223 25.64 -6.16 -11.27
N GLY A 224 25.81 -6.76 -10.08
CA GLY A 224 26.72 -7.87 -9.81
C GLY A 224 26.09 -9.26 -9.81
N SER A 225 24.78 -9.37 -10.04
CA SER A 225 23.97 -10.60 -9.90
C SER A 225 23.54 -11.21 -11.25
N LYS A 226 22.82 -12.35 -11.22
CA LYS A 226 22.11 -12.91 -12.38
C LYS A 226 21.13 -11.91 -13.01
N PHE A 227 20.68 -10.91 -12.26
CA PHE A 227 19.65 -9.95 -12.69
C PHE A 227 20.17 -8.78 -13.53
N ALA A 228 21.50 -8.59 -13.64
CA ALA A 228 22.11 -7.48 -14.38
C ALA A 228 21.62 -7.27 -15.83
N PRO A 229 21.17 -8.29 -16.60
CA PRO A 229 20.59 -8.10 -17.93
C PRO A 229 19.15 -7.52 -17.95
N TYR A 230 18.43 -7.56 -16.82
CA TYR A 230 17.00 -7.22 -16.75
C TYR A 230 16.82 -5.81 -16.19
N GLU A 231 16.71 -4.84 -17.10
CA GLU A 231 16.44 -3.45 -16.75
C GLU A 231 15.17 -3.33 -15.89
N GLY A 232 15.25 -2.59 -14.79
CA GLY A 232 14.13 -2.41 -13.87
C GLY A 232 13.89 -3.52 -12.86
N HIS A 233 14.77 -4.55 -12.76
CA HIS A 233 14.61 -5.63 -11.77
C HIS A 233 14.35 -5.10 -10.35
N GLY A 234 13.22 -5.49 -9.78
CA GLY A 234 12.76 -5.13 -8.43
C GLY A 234 12.43 -3.65 -8.21
N LEU A 235 12.43 -2.81 -9.25
CA LEU A 235 12.13 -1.37 -9.14
C LEU A 235 10.63 -1.04 -9.24
N ALA A 236 9.77 -2.03 -9.42
CA ALA A 236 8.33 -1.84 -9.33
C ALA A 236 7.94 -1.36 -7.92
N THR A 237 7.05 -0.37 -7.84
CA THR A 237 6.51 0.12 -6.57
C THR A 237 5.22 -0.59 -6.16
N SER A 238 4.56 -1.29 -7.09
CA SER A 238 3.35 -2.07 -6.83
C SER A 238 3.23 -3.21 -7.84
N GLY A 239 2.65 -4.33 -7.41
CA GLY A 239 2.39 -5.50 -8.25
C GLY A 239 1.87 -6.69 -7.44
N PRO A 240 1.50 -7.81 -8.08
CA PRO A 240 1.05 -9.01 -7.38
C PRO A 240 2.07 -9.61 -6.41
N ILE A 241 1.57 -10.46 -5.53
CA ILE A 241 2.36 -11.49 -4.84
C ILE A 241 2.40 -12.72 -5.77
N GLY A 242 3.57 -13.35 -5.91
CA GLY A 242 3.76 -14.56 -6.71
C GLY A 242 4.25 -15.74 -5.86
N ILE A 243 3.94 -16.96 -6.30
CA ILE A 243 4.51 -18.20 -5.75
C ILE A 243 5.04 -19.04 -6.92
N GLN A 244 6.27 -19.50 -6.79
CA GLN A 244 7.02 -20.14 -7.88
C GLN A 244 6.68 -21.63 -8.04
N ASP A 245 6.55 -22.09 -9.28
CA ASP A 245 6.62 -23.52 -9.62
C ASP A 245 8.03 -23.84 -10.14
N HIS A 246 8.87 -24.39 -9.25
CA HIS A 246 10.23 -24.85 -9.58
C HIS A 246 10.32 -26.39 -9.64
N GLY A 247 9.20 -27.07 -9.94
CA GLY A 247 9.14 -28.51 -10.16
C GLY A 247 9.35 -29.41 -8.94
N HIS A 248 9.13 -28.89 -7.74
CA HIS A 248 9.25 -29.64 -6.47
C HIS A 248 7.98 -29.54 -5.62
N GLU A 249 7.74 -30.51 -4.73
CA GLU A 249 6.56 -30.45 -3.85
C GLU A 249 6.76 -29.47 -2.70
N ILE A 250 6.11 -28.31 -2.79
CA ILE A 250 6.04 -27.32 -1.70
C ILE A 250 4.57 -27.10 -1.35
N ARG A 251 4.26 -26.98 -0.06
CA ARG A 251 2.91 -26.76 0.44
C ARG A 251 2.83 -25.42 1.15
N TYR A 252 1.84 -24.61 0.81
CA TYR A 252 1.57 -23.30 1.37
C TYR A 252 0.20 -23.26 2.06
N ARG A 253 0.09 -22.50 3.14
CA ARG A 253 -1.17 -22.21 3.84
C ARG A 253 -1.03 -20.92 4.64
N ASN A 254 -2.11 -20.45 5.27
CA ASN A 254 -2.10 -19.23 6.08
C ASN A 254 -1.52 -18.02 5.31
N VAL A 255 -1.73 -17.96 3.99
CA VAL A 255 -1.23 -16.85 3.16
C VAL A 255 -2.12 -15.64 3.41
N LYS A 256 -1.61 -14.65 4.14
CA LYS A 256 -2.34 -13.48 4.60
C LYS A 256 -1.55 -12.21 4.32
N ILE A 257 -2.22 -11.14 3.96
CA ILE A 257 -1.58 -9.85 3.68
C ILE A 257 -2.33 -8.70 4.34
N ARG A 258 -1.61 -7.79 4.98
CA ARG A 258 -2.14 -6.51 5.45
C ARG A 258 -1.47 -5.38 4.65
N PRO A 259 -2.20 -4.65 3.80
CA PRO A 259 -1.70 -3.41 3.23
C PRO A 259 -1.23 -2.44 4.33
N ILE A 260 -0.05 -1.85 4.17
CA ILE A 260 0.48 -0.86 5.11
C ILE A 260 -0.01 0.51 4.67
N GLU A 261 -1.17 0.91 5.20
CA GLU A 261 -1.65 2.28 5.08
C GLU A 261 -0.79 3.20 5.95
N ARG A 262 -0.09 4.15 5.34
CA ARG A 262 0.63 5.19 6.11
C ARG A 262 -0.40 6.13 6.77
N PRO A 263 -0.19 6.62 8.01
CA PRO A 263 -1.23 7.31 8.79
C PRO A 263 -1.86 8.56 8.15
N ASP A 264 -1.13 9.22 7.25
CA ASP A 264 -1.60 10.41 6.52
C ASP A 264 -2.12 10.09 5.10
N GLY A 265 -2.04 8.81 4.71
CA GLY A 265 -2.39 8.32 3.39
C GLY A 265 -1.55 8.92 2.25
N GLU A 266 -0.32 9.35 2.52
CA GLU A 266 0.61 9.78 1.47
C GLU A 266 1.27 8.55 0.82
N SER A 267 1.05 8.33 -0.47
CA SER A 267 1.88 7.41 -1.27
C SER A 267 3.31 7.95 -1.40
N GLU A 268 4.27 7.07 -1.72
CA GLU A 268 5.66 7.49 -1.95
C GLU A 268 5.85 8.24 -3.28
N ARG A 269 4.80 8.34 -4.10
CA ARG A 269 4.86 9.15 -5.33
C ARG A 269 5.09 10.62 -4.96
N PRO A 270 6.13 11.28 -5.50
CA PRO A 270 6.34 12.70 -5.27
C PRO A 270 5.19 13.47 -5.92
N ALA A 271 4.67 14.48 -5.23
CA ALA A 271 3.61 15.33 -5.79
C ALA A 271 4.14 16.10 -7.01
N VAL A 272 3.60 15.81 -8.21
CA VAL A 272 3.98 16.44 -9.48
C VAL A 272 3.21 17.74 -9.68
N SER A 273 3.86 18.75 -10.27
CA SER A 273 3.20 20.01 -10.60
C SER A 273 2.42 19.86 -11.91
N LEU A 274 1.10 20.08 -11.87
CA LEU A 274 0.25 20.09 -13.06
C LEU A 274 0.41 21.38 -13.88
N PHE A 275 0.96 22.43 -13.28
CA PHE A 275 1.23 23.71 -13.95
C PHE A 275 2.73 24.02 -13.91
N ASN A 276 3.30 24.37 -15.07
CA ASN A 276 4.74 24.65 -15.24
C ASN A 276 5.15 26.07 -14.81
N GLY A 277 4.19 26.99 -14.63
CA GLY A 277 4.45 28.37 -14.25
C GLY A 277 4.74 29.33 -15.42
N THR A 278 4.78 28.85 -16.66
CA THR A 278 5.17 29.64 -17.84
C THR A 278 4.09 29.73 -18.91
N ASP A 279 3.33 28.66 -19.13
CA ASP A 279 2.34 28.54 -20.22
C ASP A 279 1.30 27.45 -19.89
N LEU A 280 0.53 27.02 -20.90
CA LEU A 280 -0.55 26.04 -20.75
C LEU A 280 -0.18 24.65 -21.32
N GLU A 281 1.10 24.32 -21.45
CA GLU A 281 1.53 22.96 -21.80
C GLU A 281 0.98 21.95 -20.78
N GLY A 282 0.49 20.80 -21.27
CA GLY A 282 -0.22 19.80 -20.46
C GLY A 282 -1.71 20.08 -20.22
N TRP A 283 -2.26 21.19 -20.75
CA TRP A 283 -3.66 21.56 -20.61
C TRP A 283 -4.38 21.75 -21.95
N THR A 284 -5.70 21.58 -21.94
CA THR A 284 -6.60 21.80 -23.08
C THR A 284 -7.68 22.81 -22.69
N ILE A 285 -7.88 23.85 -23.52
CA ILE A 285 -8.93 24.86 -23.32
C ILE A 285 -10.24 24.37 -23.96
N HIS A 286 -11.33 24.49 -23.19
CA HIS A 286 -12.70 24.19 -23.59
C HIS A 286 -13.57 25.45 -23.40
N GLY A 287 -14.29 25.86 -24.45
CA GLY A 287 -15.05 27.12 -24.47
C GLY A 287 -14.25 28.32 -25.02
N THR A 288 -14.83 29.52 -24.91
CA THR A 288 -14.27 30.79 -25.45
C THR A 288 -13.77 31.76 -24.37
N GLU A 289 -13.89 31.36 -23.10
CA GLU A 289 -13.40 32.11 -21.94
C GLU A 289 -11.86 32.12 -21.88
N ARG A 290 -11.28 33.10 -21.18
CA ARG A 290 -9.85 33.42 -21.34
C ARG A 290 -9.01 32.68 -20.31
N TRP A 291 -8.10 31.85 -20.80
CA TRP A 291 -7.07 31.18 -20.02
C TRP A 291 -5.69 31.66 -20.46
N TYR A 292 -4.86 32.11 -19.53
CA TYR A 292 -3.52 32.61 -19.81
C TYR A 292 -2.61 32.57 -18.57
N VAL A 293 -1.31 32.79 -18.76
CA VAL A 293 -0.33 32.90 -17.67
C VAL A 293 0.10 34.35 -17.48
N GLU A 294 0.12 34.80 -16.23
CA GLU A 294 0.53 36.15 -15.81
C GLU A 294 1.23 36.05 -14.46
N ASP A 295 2.41 36.68 -14.33
CA ASP A 295 3.22 36.70 -13.10
C ASP A 295 3.48 35.31 -12.45
N GLY A 296 3.64 34.28 -13.28
CA GLY A 296 3.85 32.89 -12.83
C GLY A 296 2.59 32.23 -12.26
N THR A 297 1.41 32.81 -12.51
CA THR A 297 0.10 32.28 -12.11
C THR A 297 -0.74 31.98 -13.34
N LEU A 298 -1.53 30.91 -13.27
CA LEU A 298 -2.53 30.55 -14.26
C LEU A 298 -3.78 31.38 -13.96
N VAL A 299 -4.34 32.06 -14.96
CA VAL A 299 -5.47 32.99 -14.79
C VAL A 299 -6.63 32.54 -15.67
N CYS A 300 -7.82 32.46 -15.09
CA CYS A 300 -9.07 32.53 -15.86
C CYS A 300 -9.72 33.92 -15.69
N GLU A 301 -10.23 34.46 -16.79
CA GLU A 301 -10.95 35.72 -16.85
C GLU A 301 -12.10 35.59 -17.86
N SER A 302 -13.24 36.23 -17.60
CA SER A 302 -14.38 36.13 -18.51
C SER A 302 -14.02 36.59 -19.94
N GLY A 303 -14.41 35.76 -20.90
CA GLY A 303 -14.29 35.99 -22.32
C GLY A 303 -15.38 36.89 -22.89
N PRO A 304 -15.41 37.05 -24.22
CA PRO A 304 -16.38 37.91 -24.89
C PRO A 304 -17.82 37.39 -24.81
N ASP A 305 -18.00 36.08 -24.60
CA ASP A 305 -19.31 35.42 -24.63
C ASP A 305 -19.91 35.21 -23.22
N ALA A 306 -19.09 35.36 -22.17
CA ALA A 306 -19.47 35.19 -20.75
C ALA A 306 -20.18 33.85 -20.48
N GLN A 307 -19.67 32.77 -21.08
CA GLN A 307 -20.18 31.41 -20.98
C GLN A 307 -19.35 30.56 -20.01
N TYR A 308 -19.74 29.30 -19.83
CA TYR A 308 -18.87 28.32 -19.18
C TYR A 308 -17.58 28.09 -20.00
N GLY A 309 -16.46 27.93 -19.30
CA GLY A 309 -15.20 27.48 -19.87
C GLY A 309 -14.46 26.56 -18.91
N TYR A 310 -13.63 25.67 -19.46
CA TYR A 310 -12.82 24.74 -18.67
C TYR A 310 -11.39 24.69 -19.20
N LEU A 311 -10.45 24.43 -18.30
CA LEU A 311 -9.07 24.06 -18.63
C LEU A 311 -8.80 22.68 -18.04
N LEU A 312 -8.68 21.67 -18.89
CA LEU A 312 -8.57 20.25 -18.53
C LEU A 312 -7.13 19.74 -18.68
N THR A 313 -6.63 18.93 -17.74
CA THR A 313 -5.34 18.24 -17.86
C THR A 313 -5.34 17.23 -19.01
N GLN A 314 -4.18 16.99 -19.63
CA GLN A 314 -4.00 15.92 -20.62
C GLN A 314 -3.85 14.52 -20.01
N GLY A 315 -3.64 14.41 -18.69
CA GLY A 315 -3.60 13.15 -17.96
C GLY A 315 -4.92 12.87 -17.22
N ASP A 316 -5.24 11.58 -17.07
CA ASP A 316 -6.35 11.06 -16.26
C ASP A 316 -5.86 10.59 -14.88
N TYR A 317 -6.67 10.79 -13.86
CA TYR A 317 -6.37 10.42 -12.47
C TYR A 317 -7.54 9.63 -11.86
N ARG A 318 -7.22 8.59 -11.06
CA ARG A 318 -8.19 7.80 -10.31
C ARG A 318 -8.17 8.18 -8.84
N ASP A 319 -7.16 7.72 -8.10
CA ASP A 319 -6.97 8.01 -6.69
C ASP A 319 -5.79 8.98 -6.52
N PHE A 320 -6.00 10.04 -5.73
CA PHE A 320 -5.03 11.12 -5.61
C PHE A 320 -5.23 12.02 -4.38
N ASP A 321 -4.15 12.73 -4.04
CA ASP A 321 -4.12 13.90 -3.16
C ASP A 321 -3.70 15.13 -4.00
N LEU A 322 -4.68 15.98 -4.30
CA LEU A 322 -4.51 17.21 -5.08
C LEU A 322 -4.44 18.41 -4.13
N THR A 323 -3.42 19.24 -4.29
CA THR A 323 -3.33 20.53 -3.59
C THR A 323 -3.16 21.65 -4.60
N LEU A 324 -3.78 22.79 -4.35
CA LEU A 324 -3.65 23.99 -5.18
C LEU A 324 -3.88 25.25 -4.36
N GLU A 325 -3.46 26.39 -4.90
CA GLU A 325 -3.80 27.70 -4.36
C GLU A 325 -4.61 28.50 -5.38
N PHE A 326 -5.70 29.11 -4.91
CA PHE A 326 -6.58 29.96 -5.71
C PHE A 326 -6.75 31.35 -5.09
N LYS A 327 -7.03 32.36 -5.92
CA LYS A 327 -7.33 33.73 -5.50
C LYS A 327 -8.43 34.32 -6.38
N GLN A 328 -9.55 34.69 -5.76
CA GLN A 328 -10.70 35.30 -6.41
C GLN A 328 -10.48 36.81 -6.52
N GLU A 329 -10.19 37.33 -7.72
CA GLU A 329 -9.90 38.77 -7.96
C GLU A 329 -11.15 39.58 -8.32
N ALA A 330 -12.08 38.96 -9.05
CA ALA A 330 -13.42 39.47 -9.34
C ALA A 330 -14.39 38.28 -9.43
N ASP A 331 -15.65 38.48 -9.01
CA ASP A 331 -16.73 37.49 -8.87
C ASP A 331 -16.32 36.01 -9.03
N GLY A 332 -15.87 35.39 -7.95
CA GLY A 332 -14.97 34.22 -8.02
C GLY A 332 -15.57 32.87 -8.42
N ASN A 333 -16.82 32.82 -8.93
CA ASN A 333 -17.53 31.55 -9.19
C ASN A 333 -16.80 30.65 -10.20
N SER A 334 -16.42 29.47 -9.73
CA SER A 334 -15.49 28.54 -10.34
C SER A 334 -15.55 27.19 -9.61
N GLY A 335 -14.68 26.26 -9.99
CA GLY A 335 -14.60 24.95 -9.37
C GLY A 335 -13.40 24.17 -9.86
N VAL A 336 -13.02 23.17 -9.05
CA VAL A 336 -12.01 22.18 -9.38
C VAL A 336 -12.74 20.87 -9.65
N PHE A 337 -12.80 20.51 -10.92
CA PHE A 337 -13.39 19.27 -11.42
C PHE A 337 -12.36 18.15 -11.39
N PHE A 338 -12.77 16.93 -11.07
CA PHE A 338 -11.90 15.77 -10.99
C PHE A 338 -12.60 14.45 -11.29
N ARG A 339 -11.82 13.49 -11.81
CA ARG A 339 -12.30 12.31 -12.53
C ARG A 339 -13.22 12.70 -13.70
N SER A 340 -12.81 13.75 -14.41
CA SER A 340 -13.68 14.49 -15.32
C SER A 340 -13.30 14.30 -16.79
N THR A 341 -14.32 14.21 -17.63
CA THR A 341 -14.21 14.43 -19.08
C THR A 341 -14.97 15.69 -19.48
N VAL A 342 -14.56 16.35 -20.57
CA VAL A 342 -15.21 17.57 -21.08
C VAL A 342 -15.50 17.41 -22.58
N ASP A 343 -16.77 17.55 -22.98
CA ASP A 343 -17.21 17.64 -24.37
C ASP A 343 -17.87 19.00 -24.64
N GLY A 344 -17.27 19.79 -25.53
CA GLY A 344 -17.61 21.20 -25.70
C GLY A 344 -17.41 21.96 -24.38
N THR A 345 -18.52 22.34 -23.74
CA THR A 345 -18.58 22.93 -22.40
C THR A 345 -19.45 22.11 -21.42
N THR A 346 -19.73 20.86 -21.74
CA THR A 346 -20.36 19.88 -20.84
C THR A 346 -19.26 19.10 -20.13
N VAL A 347 -19.30 19.04 -18.80
CA VAL A 347 -18.29 18.37 -17.96
C VAL A 347 -18.94 17.28 -17.11
N THR A 348 -18.19 16.21 -16.83
CA THR A 348 -18.60 15.10 -15.95
C THR A 348 -17.70 15.01 -14.70
N GLY A 349 -18.03 14.12 -13.76
CA GLY A 349 -17.25 13.91 -12.53
C GLY A 349 -17.64 14.86 -11.40
N TRP A 350 -16.83 14.85 -10.33
CA TRP A 350 -17.06 15.68 -9.15
C TRP A 350 -16.48 17.09 -9.34
N GLN A 351 -17.13 18.08 -8.74
CA GLN A 351 -16.67 19.46 -8.62
C GLN A 351 -16.48 19.80 -7.15
N ALA A 352 -15.28 20.23 -6.75
CA ALA A 352 -15.06 20.96 -5.52
C ALA A 352 -15.26 22.46 -5.79
N GLU A 353 -16.23 23.06 -5.11
CA GLU A 353 -16.66 24.44 -5.39
C GLU A 353 -15.58 25.49 -5.07
N VAL A 354 -15.46 26.53 -5.90
CA VAL A 354 -14.71 27.76 -5.60
C VAL A 354 -15.62 28.96 -5.86
N ALA A 355 -16.07 29.64 -4.80
CA ALA A 355 -17.06 30.70 -4.93
C ALA A 355 -16.88 31.82 -3.87
N PRO A 356 -17.55 32.97 -4.03
CA PRO A 356 -17.62 34.00 -2.99
C PRO A 356 -18.16 33.47 -1.63
N PRO A 357 -17.88 34.16 -0.50
CA PRO A 357 -18.36 33.75 0.82
C PRO A 357 -19.87 33.54 0.89
N GLY A 358 -20.29 32.49 1.60
CA GLY A 358 -21.68 32.04 1.69
C GLY A 358 -22.15 31.17 0.53
N LEU A 359 -21.29 30.87 -0.45
CA LEU A 359 -21.57 30.00 -1.60
C LEU A 359 -20.74 28.70 -1.57
N PHE A 360 -20.57 28.11 -0.38
CA PHE A 360 -20.23 26.69 -0.22
C PHE A 360 -18.88 26.20 -0.79
N THR A 361 -17.87 27.08 -0.92
CA THR A 361 -16.51 26.71 -1.36
C THR A 361 -16.00 25.43 -0.67
N GLY A 362 -15.50 24.48 -1.45
CA GLY A 362 -15.04 23.17 -0.98
C GLY A 362 -16.14 22.11 -0.83
N GLY A 363 -17.42 22.44 -0.99
CA GLY A 363 -18.50 21.43 -1.13
C GLY A 363 -18.37 20.64 -2.43
N ILE A 364 -19.03 19.47 -2.50
CA ILE A 364 -19.03 18.62 -3.69
C ILE A 364 -20.34 18.76 -4.46
N TYR A 365 -20.20 19.09 -5.74
CA TYR A 365 -21.28 19.22 -6.72
C TYR A 365 -21.04 18.24 -7.90
N GLU A 366 -22.11 17.85 -8.59
CA GLU A 366 -22.08 17.10 -9.84
C GLU A 366 -22.83 17.88 -10.93
N SER A 367 -22.06 18.55 -11.80
CA SER A 367 -22.62 19.30 -12.92
C SER A 367 -23.29 18.38 -13.94
N TYR A 368 -24.40 18.85 -14.52
CA TYR A 368 -25.26 18.11 -15.47
C TYR A 368 -25.85 16.78 -14.94
N GLY A 369 -25.65 16.46 -13.65
CA GLY A 369 -26.18 15.28 -12.97
C GLY A 369 -27.08 15.65 -11.78
N ARG A 370 -26.71 15.16 -10.58
CA ARG A 370 -27.45 15.24 -9.31
C ARG A 370 -27.42 16.62 -8.66
N GLY A 371 -26.47 17.49 -9.03
CA GLY A 371 -26.24 18.78 -8.36
C GLY A 371 -25.46 18.63 -7.06
N TRP A 372 -25.87 19.32 -5.99
CA TRP A 372 -25.16 19.27 -4.70
C TRP A 372 -25.20 17.86 -4.10
N LEU A 373 -24.05 17.21 -4.02
CA LEU A 373 -23.89 15.94 -3.29
C LEU A 373 -23.71 16.22 -1.79
N ILE A 374 -22.93 17.25 -1.46
CA ILE A 374 -22.80 17.78 -0.10
C ILE A 374 -22.38 19.25 -0.10
N GLN A 375 -22.91 20.01 0.86
CA GLN A 375 -22.48 21.38 1.16
C GLN A 375 -21.71 21.38 2.50
N PRO A 376 -20.65 22.20 2.65
CA PRO A 376 -19.98 22.36 3.93
C PRO A 376 -20.92 23.03 4.94
N PRO A 377 -20.90 22.62 6.22
CA PRO A 377 -21.53 23.37 7.31
C PRO A 377 -21.21 24.89 7.24
N PRO A 378 -22.19 25.79 7.39
CA PRO A 378 -21.99 27.24 7.19
C PRO A 378 -20.87 27.88 8.02
N GLU A 379 -20.56 27.32 9.19
CA GLU A 379 -19.44 27.75 10.03
C GLU A 379 -18.07 27.57 9.38
N ARG A 380 -17.93 26.61 8.45
CA ARG A 380 -16.67 26.33 7.72
C ARG A 380 -16.36 27.39 6.67
N ASP A 381 -17.34 28.20 6.24
CA ASP A 381 -17.15 29.33 5.29
C ASP A 381 -16.10 30.36 5.81
N GLN A 382 -15.92 30.45 7.13
CA GLN A 382 -14.90 31.29 7.76
C GLN A 382 -13.45 30.90 7.40
N ALA A 383 -13.23 29.70 6.85
CA ALA A 383 -11.92 29.28 6.33
C ALA A 383 -11.52 30.05 5.06
N LEU A 384 -12.49 30.55 4.27
CA LEU A 384 -12.26 31.26 3.03
C LEU A 384 -11.80 32.71 3.26
N ARG A 385 -10.77 33.14 2.53
CA ARG A 385 -10.21 34.50 2.54
C ARG A 385 -10.46 35.16 1.19
N MET A 386 -11.63 35.77 1.03
CA MET A 386 -12.01 36.45 -0.22
C MET A 386 -11.02 37.55 -0.59
N GLY A 387 -10.60 37.61 -1.86
CA GLY A 387 -9.60 38.57 -2.35
C GLY A 387 -8.13 38.18 -2.09
N ASP A 388 -7.88 37.18 -1.26
CA ASP A 388 -6.55 36.67 -0.90
C ASP A 388 -6.29 35.26 -1.46
N TRP A 389 -5.05 34.79 -1.33
CA TRP A 389 -4.68 33.42 -1.66
C TRP A 389 -5.23 32.42 -0.63
N ASN A 390 -5.87 31.37 -1.12
CA ASN A 390 -6.44 30.26 -0.37
C ASN A 390 -5.83 28.96 -0.85
N ARG A 391 -5.46 28.05 0.07
CA ARG A 391 -5.01 26.70 -0.28
C ARG A 391 -6.20 25.74 -0.22
N MET A 392 -6.45 25.01 -1.31
CA MET A 392 -7.36 23.87 -1.32
C MET A 392 -6.56 22.56 -1.29
N ARG A 393 -7.09 21.54 -0.60
CA ARG A 393 -6.71 20.13 -0.75
C ARG A 393 -7.96 19.34 -1.11
N ILE A 394 -7.84 18.39 -2.04
CA ILE A 394 -8.88 17.43 -2.42
C ILE A 394 -8.20 16.07 -2.37
N ARG A 395 -8.76 15.14 -1.61
CA ARG A 395 -8.31 13.75 -1.55
C ARG A 395 -9.44 12.87 -2.06
N ALA A 396 -9.18 12.08 -3.10
CA ALA A 396 -10.12 11.12 -3.67
C ALA A 396 -9.48 9.73 -3.62
N VAL A 397 -10.14 8.76 -2.98
CA VAL A 397 -9.70 7.37 -2.88
C VAL A 397 -10.92 6.46 -3.02
N GLY A 398 -11.00 5.69 -4.12
CA GLY A 398 -12.19 4.90 -4.45
C GLY A 398 -13.45 5.77 -4.43
N PRO A 399 -14.50 5.42 -3.67
CA PRO A 399 -15.71 6.23 -3.54
C PRO A 399 -15.58 7.44 -2.61
N ARG A 400 -14.49 7.55 -1.83
CA ARG A 400 -14.37 8.57 -0.78
C ARG A 400 -13.73 9.86 -1.29
N VAL A 401 -14.35 11.00 -0.97
CA VAL A 401 -13.86 12.34 -1.28
C VAL A 401 -13.86 13.20 -0.03
N THR A 402 -12.69 13.74 0.30
CA THR A 402 -12.52 14.71 1.39
C THR A 402 -11.88 15.99 0.86
N THR A 403 -12.36 17.15 1.30
CA THR A 403 -11.84 18.46 0.87
C THR A 403 -11.44 19.33 2.05
N TRP A 404 -10.46 20.21 1.85
CA TRP A 404 -10.03 21.20 2.84
C TRP A 404 -9.76 22.56 2.20
N VAL A 405 -10.08 23.63 2.91
CA VAL A 405 -9.73 25.01 2.58
C VAL A 405 -8.92 25.60 3.73
N ASN A 406 -7.71 26.09 3.45
CA ASN A 406 -6.78 26.66 4.42
C ASN A 406 -6.50 25.78 5.66
N GLY A 407 -6.60 24.45 5.49
CA GLY A 407 -6.41 23.45 6.55
C GLY A 407 -7.68 23.09 7.33
N THR A 408 -8.79 23.79 7.12
CA THR A 408 -10.11 23.41 7.63
C THR A 408 -10.74 22.41 6.66
N GLU A 409 -11.12 21.23 7.15
CA GLU A 409 -11.92 20.26 6.38
C GLU A 409 -13.27 20.90 6.02
N MET A 410 -13.69 20.80 4.76
CA MET A 410 -14.93 21.40 4.26
C MET A 410 -16.04 20.35 4.17
N VAL A 411 -15.78 19.19 3.55
CA VAL A 411 -16.67 18.03 3.53
C VAL A 411 -15.88 16.72 3.47
N ASP A 412 -16.54 15.61 3.83
CA ASP A 412 -16.08 14.23 3.69
C ASP A 412 -17.28 13.36 3.29
N ILE A 413 -17.22 12.66 2.16
CA ILE A 413 -18.33 11.85 1.61
C ILE A 413 -17.85 10.54 1.00
N GLU A 414 -18.77 9.59 0.90
CA GLU A 414 -18.64 8.41 0.04
C GLU A 414 -19.73 8.47 -1.05
N ASP A 415 -19.32 8.43 -2.32
CA ASP A 415 -20.20 8.39 -3.48
C ASP A 415 -19.72 7.35 -4.49
N ALA A 416 -20.36 6.17 -4.47
CA ALA A 416 -20.06 5.10 -5.41
C ALA A 416 -20.41 5.44 -6.89
N GLY A 417 -21.19 6.49 -7.16
CA GLY A 417 -21.61 6.85 -8.52
C GLY A 417 -20.46 7.30 -9.42
N ILE A 418 -19.55 8.13 -8.89
CA ILE A 418 -18.29 8.53 -9.54
C ILE A 418 -17.08 7.79 -8.90
N GLY A 419 -17.31 7.06 -7.81
CA GLY A 419 -16.31 6.33 -7.03
C GLY A 419 -15.45 5.31 -7.79
N GLU A 420 -15.96 4.74 -8.89
CA GLU A 420 -15.20 3.81 -9.76
C GLU A 420 -14.53 4.51 -10.96
N GLY A 421 -14.78 5.80 -11.16
CA GLY A 421 -14.30 6.54 -12.33
C GLY A 421 -12.82 6.95 -12.26
N GLN A 422 -12.29 7.32 -13.43
CA GLN A 422 -11.04 8.05 -13.58
C GLN A 422 -11.23 9.15 -14.63
N GLY A 423 -10.38 10.18 -14.61
CA GLY A 423 -10.43 11.27 -15.58
C GLY A 423 -9.57 12.46 -15.18
N GLY A 424 -9.48 13.47 -16.04
CA GLY A 424 -8.63 14.63 -15.79
C GLY A 424 -9.08 15.52 -14.61
N ILE A 425 -8.19 16.43 -14.24
CA ILE A 425 -8.48 17.58 -13.39
C ILE A 425 -8.84 18.75 -14.29
N ALA A 426 -9.96 19.42 -14.04
CA ALA A 426 -10.37 20.61 -14.77
C ALA A 426 -10.57 21.82 -13.84
N LEU A 427 -10.11 22.98 -14.29
CA LEU A 427 -10.45 24.26 -13.66
C LEU A 427 -11.60 24.89 -14.44
N GLN A 428 -12.61 25.41 -13.73
CA GLN A 428 -13.77 26.06 -14.36
C GLN A 428 -13.64 27.59 -14.37
N ILE A 429 -14.29 28.22 -15.34
CA ILE A 429 -14.85 29.57 -15.21
C ILE A 429 -16.34 29.48 -15.52
N HIS A 430 -17.15 30.04 -14.62
CA HIS A 430 -18.61 29.97 -14.69
C HIS A 430 -19.17 30.99 -15.71
N ASP A 431 -20.40 30.78 -16.20
CA ASP A 431 -21.10 31.78 -17.00
C ASP A 431 -21.53 33.01 -16.17
N GLY A 432 -21.94 34.08 -16.86
CA GLY A 432 -22.48 35.30 -16.26
C GLY A 432 -21.57 36.53 -16.37
N GLY A 433 -20.26 36.31 -16.48
CA GLY A 433 -19.27 37.35 -16.81
C GLY A 433 -18.78 38.18 -15.62
N GLY A 434 -17.61 38.81 -15.77
CA GLY A 434 -16.96 39.59 -14.71
C GLY A 434 -16.14 38.75 -13.72
N ILE A 435 -15.98 37.46 -14.00
CA ILE A 435 -15.22 36.50 -13.20
C ILE A 435 -13.72 36.65 -13.48
N LYS A 436 -12.91 36.61 -12.43
CA LYS A 436 -11.46 36.48 -12.54
C LYS A 436 -10.86 35.72 -11.35
N VAL A 437 -10.23 34.59 -11.61
CA VAL A 437 -9.58 33.75 -10.60
C VAL A 437 -8.15 33.43 -11.04
N ARG A 438 -7.21 33.50 -10.10
CA ARG A 438 -5.82 33.03 -10.29
C ARG A 438 -5.61 31.70 -9.59
N TRP A 439 -4.70 30.91 -10.14
CA TRP A 439 -4.30 29.59 -9.67
C TRP A 439 -2.77 29.47 -9.67
N ARG A 440 -2.23 28.75 -8.68
CA ARG A 440 -0.82 28.37 -8.61
C ARG A 440 -0.64 27.15 -7.72
N ASN A 441 0.60 26.63 -7.66
CA ASN A 441 0.96 25.50 -6.79
C ASN A 441 0.05 24.27 -6.96
N ILE A 442 -0.49 24.07 -8.16
CA ILE A 442 -1.36 22.94 -8.51
C ILE A 442 -0.48 21.69 -8.57
N ARG A 443 -0.55 20.86 -7.54
CA ARG A 443 0.27 19.66 -7.37
C ARG A 443 -0.60 18.47 -7.02
N ILE A 444 -0.45 17.39 -7.78
CA ILE A 444 -1.14 16.13 -7.55
C ILE A 444 -0.15 15.05 -7.13
N ARG A 445 -0.53 14.24 -6.16
CA ARG A 445 0.10 12.96 -5.83
C ARG A 445 -0.93 11.88 -6.14
N GLU A 446 -0.67 11.03 -7.12
CA GLU A 446 -1.46 9.80 -7.30
C GLU A 446 -1.25 8.86 -6.10
N LEU A 447 -2.31 8.18 -5.68
CA LEU A 447 -2.33 7.32 -4.49
C LEU A 447 -2.39 5.84 -4.84
#